data_AF-A0A060C8Q3-F1
#
_entry.id   AF-A0A060C8Q3-F1
#
_cell.length_a   1.000
_cell.length_b   1.000
_cell.length_c   1.000
_cell.angle_alpha   90.00
_cell.angle_beta   90.00
_cell.angle_gamma   90.00
#
_symmetry.space_group_name_H-M   'P 1'
#
loop_
_entity.id
_entity.type
_entity.pdbx_description
1 polymer ?
#
loop_
_entity_poly.entity_id
_entity_poly.type
_entity_poly.pdbx_seq_one_letter_code
_entity_poly.pdbx_strand_id
1 'polypeptide(L)'
;YPMMKRFLKAAGWWAGLFSVRRDRRRIWRFPFHFGDWTAPDTDVKGWLARGRWVGTAYYAQSAGLMSRIAALLGEKADARRYERLRAEIAQAYRAVFTDGKGHVDKEFQTAYVLPLHFGMTEGAETEAMVDNLVRLIGDAGGHLSTGFPGTPFILFALSDNGRVDAAFDLL
;
A
#
# COMPACT_ATOMS: atom_id res chain seq x y z
N TYR A 1 -8.04 5.15 23.37
CA TYR A 1 -8.32 4.34 22.15
C TYR A 1 -7.83 2.87 22.26
N PRO A 2 -8.26 2.07 23.26
CA PRO A 2 -7.70 0.71 23.46
C PRO A 2 -7.97 -0.27 22.32
N MET A 3 -9.14 -0.18 21.66
CA MET A 3 -9.51 -1.07 20.56
C MET A 3 -8.58 -0.94 19.35
N MET A 4 -8.18 0.28 18.99
CA MET A 4 -7.23 0.52 17.90
C MET A 4 -5.85 -0.10 18.19
N LYS A 5 -5.38 0.01 19.44
CA LYS A 5 -4.12 -0.64 19.88
C LYS A 5 -4.22 -2.17 19.77
N ARG A 6 -5.36 -2.76 20.16
CA ARG A 6 -5.62 -4.21 20.03
C ARG A 6 -5.63 -4.66 18.58
N PHE A 7 -6.28 -3.89 17.70
CA PHE A 7 -6.30 -4.15 16.26
C PHE A 7 -4.88 -4.18 15.68
N LEU A 8 -4.07 -3.14 15.89
CA LEU A 8 -2.70 -3.10 15.35
C LEU A 8 -1.76 -4.14 15.97
N LYS A 9 -1.99 -4.53 17.22
CA LYS A 9 -1.28 -5.65 17.84
C LYS A 9 -1.60 -6.96 17.12
N ALA A 10 -2.87 -7.22 16.81
CA ALA A 10 -3.29 -8.40 16.06
C ALA A 10 -2.76 -8.37 14.62
N ALA A 11 -2.84 -7.22 13.94
CA ALA A 11 -2.28 -7.04 12.61
C ALA A 11 -0.76 -7.33 12.58
N GLY A 12 -0.01 -6.84 13.57
CA GLY A 12 1.41 -7.13 13.71
C GLY A 12 1.72 -8.60 14.00
N TRP A 13 0.85 -9.29 14.74
CA TRP A 13 0.98 -10.73 14.96
C TRP A 13 0.81 -11.50 13.65
N TRP A 14 -0.24 -11.21 12.88
CA TRP A 14 -0.47 -11.84 11.58
C TRP A 14 0.65 -11.55 10.57
N ALA A 15 1.11 -10.30 10.49
CA ALA A 15 2.23 -9.94 9.61
C ALA A 15 3.57 -10.62 10.00
N GLY A 16 3.75 -10.93 11.29
CA GLY A 16 4.92 -11.62 11.81
C GLY A 16 4.83 -13.14 11.80
N LEU A 17 3.64 -13.71 11.57
CA LEU A 17 3.39 -15.14 11.71
C LEU A 17 4.25 -15.96 10.74
N PHE A 18 4.98 -16.93 11.28
CA PHE A 18 5.96 -17.78 10.57
C PHE A 18 7.13 -17.05 9.88
N SER A 19 7.41 -15.79 10.25
CA SER A 19 8.50 -15.02 9.68
C SER A 19 9.77 -15.06 10.53
N VAL A 20 10.81 -15.70 9.99
CA VAL A 20 12.11 -15.85 10.68
C VAL A 20 12.97 -14.58 10.54
N ARG A 21 12.99 -13.95 9.34
CA ARG A 21 13.78 -12.74 9.06
C ARG A 21 13.02 -11.46 9.41
N ARG A 22 13.74 -10.46 9.92
CA ARG A 22 13.18 -9.23 10.51
C ARG A 22 12.46 -8.33 9.49
N ASP A 23 12.99 -8.25 8.27
CA ASP A 23 12.43 -7.54 7.10
C ASP A 23 11.08 -8.14 6.67
N ARG A 24 10.94 -9.46 6.71
CA ARG A 24 9.71 -10.17 6.31
C ARG A 24 8.64 -10.22 7.41
N ARG A 25 8.89 -9.67 8.61
CA ARG A 25 7.91 -9.66 9.74
C ARG A 25 6.81 -8.61 9.60
N ARG A 26 6.93 -7.72 8.61
CA ARG A 26 5.98 -6.62 8.39
C ARG A 26 5.05 -6.85 7.21
N ILE A 27 5.17 -7.99 6.54
CA ILE A 27 4.36 -8.33 5.37
C ILE A 27 3.09 -9.03 5.80
N TRP A 28 1.94 -8.51 5.36
CA TRP A 28 0.64 -9.05 5.70
C TRP A 28 0.51 -10.53 5.30
N ARG A 29 0.14 -11.36 6.27
CA ARG A 29 -0.06 -12.81 6.13
C ARG A 29 -1.27 -13.22 6.97
N PHE A 30 -2.44 -13.07 6.39
CA PHE A 30 -3.68 -13.52 7.01
C PHE A 30 -4.33 -14.60 6.12
N PRO A 31 -4.91 -15.68 6.67
CA PRO A 31 -5.37 -16.83 5.88
C PRO A 31 -6.40 -16.50 4.80
N PHE A 32 -7.19 -15.43 4.99
CA PHE A 32 -8.22 -15.01 4.04
C PHE A 32 -8.25 -13.50 3.80
N HIS A 33 -8.04 -13.05 2.57
CA HIS A 33 -8.07 -11.62 2.24
C HIS A 33 -8.70 -11.43 0.85
N PHE A 34 -9.70 -10.55 0.74
CA PHE A 34 -10.40 -10.28 -0.54
C PHE A 34 -9.47 -9.72 -1.62
N GLY A 35 -8.39 -9.08 -1.21
CA GLY A 35 -7.35 -8.56 -2.07
C GLY A 35 -7.85 -7.39 -2.88
N ASP A 36 -7.51 -7.34 -4.16
CA ASP A 36 -7.92 -6.27 -5.06
C ASP A 36 -9.32 -6.53 -5.62
N TRP A 37 -10.30 -6.62 -4.71
CA TRP A 37 -11.67 -7.06 -4.98
C TRP A 37 -12.30 -6.24 -6.10
N THR A 38 -12.92 -6.92 -7.08
CA THR A 38 -13.53 -6.35 -8.30
C THR A 38 -12.59 -5.58 -9.22
N ALA A 39 -11.28 -5.90 -9.22
CA ALA A 39 -10.39 -5.42 -10.27
C ALA A 39 -10.81 -6.03 -11.63
N PRO A 40 -11.08 -5.21 -12.66
CA PRO A 40 -11.68 -5.69 -13.91
C PRO A 40 -10.72 -6.51 -14.80
N ASP A 41 -9.42 -6.45 -14.53
CA ASP A 41 -8.38 -7.12 -15.33
C ASP A 41 -8.15 -8.58 -14.95
N THR A 42 -8.82 -9.08 -13.90
CA THR A 42 -8.62 -10.45 -13.42
C THR A 42 -9.87 -11.02 -12.74
N ASP A 43 -9.87 -12.33 -12.51
CA ASP A 43 -10.90 -13.05 -11.78
C ASP A 43 -10.72 -13.00 -10.25
N VAL A 44 -11.61 -13.68 -9.53
CA VAL A 44 -11.58 -13.84 -8.07
C VAL A 44 -10.22 -14.37 -7.58
N LYS A 45 -9.60 -15.32 -8.29
CA LYS A 45 -8.29 -15.87 -7.87
C LYS A 45 -7.20 -14.80 -7.94
N GLY A 46 -7.21 -13.99 -8.99
CA GLY A 46 -6.29 -12.86 -9.11
C GLY A 46 -6.50 -11.79 -8.03
N TRP A 47 -7.75 -11.46 -7.70
CA TRP A 47 -8.03 -10.53 -6.59
C TRP A 47 -7.40 -11.02 -5.29
N LEU A 48 -7.68 -12.27 -4.90
CA LEU A 48 -7.16 -12.87 -3.67
C LEU A 48 -5.62 -12.93 -3.67
N ALA A 49 -5.00 -13.24 -4.82
CA ALA A 49 -3.54 -13.31 -4.97
C ALA A 49 -2.85 -11.96 -4.71
N ARG A 50 -3.51 -10.84 -5.02
CA ARG A 50 -3.01 -9.46 -4.78
C ARG A 50 -3.10 -9.04 -3.30
N GLY A 51 -3.71 -9.85 -2.44
CA GLY A 51 -3.96 -9.51 -1.03
C GLY A 51 -2.72 -9.20 -0.18
N ARG A 52 -1.55 -9.73 -0.53
CA ARG A 52 -0.31 -9.42 0.19
C ARG A 52 0.17 -7.99 -0.01
N TRP A 53 0.06 -7.46 -1.23
CA TRP A 53 0.36 -6.06 -1.53
C TRP A 53 -0.66 -5.16 -0.84
N VAL A 54 -1.95 -5.38 -1.10
CA VAL A 54 -3.05 -4.56 -0.55
C VAL A 54 -3.00 -4.55 0.98
N GLY A 55 -2.99 -5.72 1.62
CA GLY A 55 -3.00 -5.81 3.08
C GLY A 55 -1.78 -5.17 3.75
N THR A 56 -0.60 -5.26 3.13
CA THR A 56 0.63 -4.65 3.67
C THR A 56 0.58 -3.12 3.55
N ALA A 57 0.09 -2.58 2.43
CA ALA A 57 -0.07 -1.13 2.25
C ALA A 57 -1.08 -0.55 3.26
N TYR A 58 -2.23 -1.19 3.44
CA TYR A 58 -3.21 -0.76 4.45
C TYR A 58 -2.72 -0.94 5.88
N TYR A 59 -1.84 -1.92 6.14
CA TYR A 59 -1.19 -2.05 7.45
C TYR A 59 -0.28 -0.85 7.75
N ALA A 60 0.52 -0.39 6.77
CA ALA A 60 1.32 0.82 6.89
C ALA A 60 0.43 2.06 7.11
N GLN A 61 -0.64 2.20 6.34
CA GLN A 61 -1.58 3.33 6.46
C GLN A 61 -2.26 3.35 7.83
N SER A 62 -2.70 2.20 8.33
CA SER A 62 -3.30 2.07 9.67
C SER A 62 -2.32 2.47 10.77
N ALA A 63 -1.04 2.07 10.66
CA ALA A 63 0.00 2.51 11.60
C ALA A 63 0.24 4.04 11.52
N GLY A 64 0.22 4.62 10.33
CA GLY A 64 0.33 6.07 10.13
C GLY A 64 -0.81 6.85 10.79
N LEU A 65 -2.05 6.44 10.53
CA LEU A 65 -3.24 7.03 11.16
C LEU A 65 -3.16 6.91 12.68
N MET A 66 -2.72 5.77 13.20
CA MET A 66 -2.54 5.55 14.63
C MET A 66 -1.51 6.50 15.26
N SER A 67 -0.40 6.76 14.56
CA SER A 67 0.61 7.72 15.00
C SER A 67 0.01 9.13 15.11
N ARG A 68 -0.73 9.57 14.09
CA ARG A 68 -1.42 10.87 14.06
C ARG A 68 -2.46 11.00 15.16
N ILE A 69 -3.29 9.98 15.36
CA ILE A 69 -4.31 9.94 16.43
C ILE A 69 -3.63 10.02 17.80
N ALA A 70 -2.56 9.24 18.03
CA ALA A 70 -1.83 9.27 19.30
C ALA A 70 -1.22 10.66 19.57
N ALA A 71 -0.67 11.32 18.54
CA ALA A 71 -0.13 12.68 18.66
C ALA A 71 -1.21 13.70 19.05
N LEU A 72 -2.38 13.66 18.40
CA LEU A 72 -3.52 14.54 18.72
C LEU A 72 -4.03 14.37 20.15
N LEU A 73 -3.89 13.16 20.70
CA LEU A 73 -4.31 12.84 22.07
C LEU A 73 -3.21 13.07 23.12
N GLY A 74 -2.05 13.60 22.73
CA GLY A 74 -0.91 13.85 23.63
C GLY A 74 -0.09 12.60 24.00
N GLU A 75 -0.37 11.46 23.38
CA GLU A 75 0.26 10.17 23.66
C GLU A 75 1.59 10.00 22.89
N LYS A 76 2.59 10.82 23.26
CA LYS A 76 3.85 10.97 22.52
C LYS A 76 4.63 9.67 22.31
N ALA A 77 4.59 8.75 23.27
CA ALA A 77 5.29 7.47 23.16
C ALA A 77 4.66 6.58 22.07
N ASP A 78 3.33 6.54 22.01
CA ASP A 78 2.61 5.78 21.00
C ASP A 78 2.75 6.42 19.62
N ALA A 79 2.72 7.75 19.53
CA ALA A 79 2.95 8.46 18.27
C ALA A 79 4.27 8.03 17.61
N ARG A 80 5.39 8.09 18.35
CA ARG A 80 6.72 7.66 17.87
C ARG A 80 6.78 6.17 17.56
N ARG A 81 6.10 5.35 18.37
CA ARG A 81 6.06 3.89 18.16
C ARG A 81 5.40 3.54 16.84
N TYR A 82 4.24 4.13 16.54
CA TYR A 82 3.48 3.81 15.33
C TYR A 82 4.07 4.47 14.09
N GLU A 83 4.71 5.62 14.22
CA GLU A 83 5.50 6.24 13.16
C GLU A 83 6.65 5.32 12.72
N ARG A 84 7.43 4.82 13.70
CA ARG A 84 8.48 3.82 13.42
C ARG A 84 7.92 2.57 12.78
N LEU A 85 6.78 2.07 13.28
CA LEU A 85 6.13 0.89 12.71
C LEU A 85 5.74 1.12 11.24
N ARG A 86 5.13 2.27 10.91
CA ARG A 86 4.80 2.64 9.52
C ARG A 86 6.04 2.62 8.64
N ALA A 87 7.12 3.26 9.08
CA ALA A 87 8.38 3.31 8.31
C ALA A 87 8.95 1.90 8.06
N GLU A 88 8.96 1.04 9.08
CA GLU A 88 9.41 -0.36 8.94
C GLU A 88 8.53 -1.17 7.96
N ILE A 89 7.20 -0.96 7.96
CA ILE A 89 6.29 -1.64 7.01
C ILE A 89 6.51 -1.13 5.59
N ALA A 90 6.67 0.18 5.40
CA ALA A 90 6.94 0.76 4.08
C ALA A 90 8.27 0.23 3.50
N GLN A 91 9.34 0.25 4.30
CA GLN A 91 10.62 -0.34 3.89
C GLN A 91 10.49 -1.82 3.52
N ALA A 92 9.78 -2.60 4.34
CA ALA A 92 9.54 -4.01 4.05
C ALA A 92 8.72 -4.22 2.77
N TYR A 93 7.70 -3.38 2.53
CA TYR A 93 6.89 -3.43 1.31
C TYR A 93 7.79 -3.27 0.09
N ARG A 94 8.59 -2.19 0.05
CA ARG A 94 9.49 -1.91 -1.07
C ARG A 94 10.51 -3.03 -1.28
N ALA A 95 11.12 -3.52 -0.21
CA ALA A 95 12.10 -4.60 -0.29
C ALA A 95 11.54 -5.96 -0.75
N VAL A 96 10.23 -6.20 -0.62
CA VAL A 96 9.60 -7.51 -0.90
C VAL A 96 8.78 -7.51 -2.18
N PHE A 97 8.23 -6.37 -2.57
CA PHE A 97 7.29 -6.25 -3.69
C PHE A 97 7.82 -5.39 -4.82
N THR A 98 9.02 -4.83 -4.70
CA THR A 98 9.65 -4.01 -5.74
C THR A 98 11.11 -4.38 -5.90
N ASP A 99 11.72 -3.90 -6.98
CA ASP A 99 13.16 -3.97 -7.22
C ASP A 99 13.96 -2.90 -6.45
N GLY A 100 13.30 -2.05 -5.66
CA GLY A 100 13.90 -0.90 -4.96
C GLY A 100 14.25 0.27 -5.86
N LYS A 101 13.83 0.25 -7.13
CA LYS A 101 13.99 1.32 -8.13
C LYS A 101 12.65 1.77 -8.72
N GLY A 102 11.55 1.30 -8.14
CA GLY A 102 10.20 1.70 -8.51
C GLY A 102 9.51 0.76 -9.51
N HIS A 103 10.04 -0.43 -9.78
CA HIS A 103 9.31 -1.47 -10.49
C HIS A 103 8.71 -2.47 -9.50
N VAL A 104 7.40 -2.72 -9.60
CA VAL A 104 6.67 -3.66 -8.75
C VAL A 104 6.70 -5.07 -9.34
N ASP A 105 6.97 -6.07 -8.51
CA ASP A 105 6.86 -7.47 -8.91
C ASP A 105 5.40 -7.84 -9.22
N LYS A 106 5.18 -8.51 -10.37
CA LYS A 106 3.84 -8.90 -10.86
C LYS A 106 2.91 -7.70 -10.90
N GLU A 107 3.27 -6.70 -11.70
CA GLU A 107 2.61 -5.41 -11.80
C GLU A 107 1.08 -5.48 -11.93
N PHE A 108 0.41 -4.56 -11.23
CA PHE A 108 -1.00 -4.20 -11.40
C PHE A 108 -1.21 -2.79 -10.82
N GLN A 109 -2.20 -2.04 -11.32
CA GLN A 109 -2.35 -0.62 -10.97
C GLN A 109 -2.44 -0.37 -9.46
N THR A 110 -3.23 -1.16 -8.71
CA THR A 110 -3.38 -0.99 -7.25
C THR A 110 -2.06 -1.12 -6.50
N ALA A 111 -1.10 -1.91 -6.99
CA ALA A 111 0.22 -2.04 -6.35
C ALA A 111 1.11 -0.81 -6.50
N TYR A 112 0.82 0.06 -7.46
CA TYR A 112 1.44 1.37 -7.58
C TYR A 112 0.64 2.44 -6.83
N VAL A 113 -0.69 2.44 -7.00
CA VAL A 113 -1.60 3.44 -6.42
C VAL A 113 -1.46 3.54 -4.90
N LEU A 114 -1.50 2.40 -4.20
CA LEU A 114 -1.49 2.40 -2.74
C LEU A 114 -0.19 2.95 -2.13
N PRO A 115 1.01 2.45 -2.49
CA PRO A 115 2.25 3.00 -1.92
C PRO A 115 2.52 4.45 -2.32
N LEU A 116 2.11 4.89 -3.52
CA LEU A 116 2.17 6.29 -3.92
C LEU A 116 1.28 7.16 -3.04
N HIS A 117 -0.02 6.84 -2.97
CA HIS A 117 -0.97 7.66 -2.22
C HIS A 117 -0.75 7.61 -0.69
N PHE A 118 -0.33 6.47 -0.13
CA PHE A 118 -0.05 6.34 1.31
C PHE A 118 1.35 6.89 1.70
N GLY A 119 2.11 7.45 0.75
CA GLY A 119 3.42 8.03 0.97
C GLY A 119 4.43 7.00 1.49
N MET A 120 4.50 5.84 0.84
CA MET A 120 5.37 4.71 1.19
C MET A 120 6.62 4.64 0.33
N THR A 121 6.85 5.57 -0.60
CA THR A 121 8.00 5.62 -1.52
C THR A 121 8.82 6.88 -1.26
N GLU A 122 10.09 6.89 -1.68
CA GLU A 122 10.99 8.03 -1.48
C GLU A 122 11.93 8.29 -2.67
N GLY A 123 12.09 9.54 -3.07
CA GLY A 123 13.07 9.94 -4.09
C GLY A 123 12.77 9.36 -5.48
N ALA A 124 13.80 8.87 -6.17
CA ALA A 124 13.72 8.47 -7.58
C ALA A 124 12.78 7.28 -7.83
N GLU A 125 12.59 6.37 -6.85
CA GLU A 125 11.62 5.27 -7.02
C GLU A 125 10.18 5.78 -7.08
N THR A 126 9.85 6.91 -6.44
CA THR A 126 8.51 7.50 -6.49
C THR A 126 8.18 7.92 -7.92
N GLU A 127 9.07 8.65 -8.59
CA GLU A 127 8.91 9.09 -9.98
C GLU A 127 8.77 7.88 -10.92
N ALA A 128 9.64 6.87 -10.77
CA ALA A 128 9.54 5.65 -11.56
C ALA A 128 8.23 4.88 -11.34
N MET A 129 7.72 4.83 -10.10
CA MET A 129 6.43 4.21 -9.80
C MET A 129 5.25 4.96 -10.42
N VAL A 130 5.32 6.29 -10.49
CA VAL A 130 4.32 7.14 -11.15
C VAL A 130 4.32 6.88 -12.66
N ASP A 131 5.49 6.86 -13.29
CA ASP A 131 5.61 6.57 -14.72
C ASP A 131 5.13 5.16 -15.07
N ASN A 132 5.44 4.18 -14.23
CA ASN A 132 4.94 2.81 -14.39
C ASN A 132 3.41 2.72 -14.23
N LEU A 133 2.81 3.48 -13.30
CA LEU A 133 1.36 3.55 -13.18
C LEU A 133 0.72 4.13 -14.45
N VAL A 134 1.25 5.24 -14.97
CA VAL A 134 0.76 5.84 -16.21
C VAL A 134 0.91 4.89 -17.40
N ARG A 135 2.04 4.17 -17.49
CA ARG A 135 2.23 3.13 -18.50
C ARG A 135 1.17 2.04 -18.40
N LEU A 136 0.90 1.52 -17.20
CA LEU A 136 -0.13 0.48 -17.01
C LEU A 136 -1.55 0.96 -17.34
N ILE A 137 -1.85 2.24 -17.14
CA ILE A 137 -3.12 2.83 -17.58
C ILE A 137 -3.17 2.87 -19.12
N GLY A 138 -2.08 3.30 -19.76
CA GLY A 138 -1.95 3.29 -21.23
C GLY A 138 -2.06 1.89 -21.83
N ASP A 139 -1.39 0.89 -21.24
CA ASP A 139 -1.45 -0.52 -21.64
C ASP A 139 -2.88 -1.10 -21.48
N ALA A 140 -3.66 -0.56 -20.55
CA ALA A 140 -5.08 -0.87 -20.36
C ALA A 140 -6.01 -0.02 -21.26
N GLY A 141 -5.47 0.64 -22.28
CA GLY A 141 -6.24 1.47 -23.21
C GLY A 141 -6.85 2.71 -22.57
N GLY A 142 -6.18 3.29 -21.57
CA GLY A 142 -6.66 4.46 -20.84
C GLY A 142 -7.65 4.17 -19.72
N HIS A 143 -7.84 2.90 -19.34
CA HIS A 143 -8.81 2.51 -18.32
C HIS A 143 -8.15 2.13 -17.00
N LEU A 144 -8.91 2.28 -15.92
CA LEU A 144 -8.53 1.76 -14.62
C LEU A 144 -8.68 0.22 -14.61
N SER A 145 -7.74 -0.44 -13.96
CA SER A 145 -7.77 -1.87 -13.64
C SER A 145 -7.68 -2.13 -12.13
N THR A 146 -7.98 -1.12 -11.32
CA THR A 146 -8.00 -1.22 -9.86
C THR A 146 -9.30 -1.83 -9.35
N GLY A 147 -9.23 -2.59 -8.26
CA GLY A 147 -10.39 -3.00 -7.47
C GLY A 147 -10.76 -1.96 -6.40
N PHE A 148 -11.75 -2.29 -5.57
CA PHE A 148 -12.21 -1.48 -4.44
C PHE A 148 -11.11 -0.83 -3.58
N PRO A 149 -9.98 -1.51 -3.27
CA PRO A 149 -8.93 -0.90 -2.46
C PRO A 149 -8.15 0.19 -3.21
N GLY A 150 -8.01 0.09 -4.53
CA GLY A 150 -7.21 1.00 -5.35
C GLY A 150 -8.00 2.15 -5.97
N THR A 151 -9.21 1.87 -6.46
CA THR A 151 -10.02 2.83 -7.24
C THR A 151 -10.25 4.17 -6.55
N PRO A 152 -10.51 4.25 -5.23
CA PRO A 152 -10.69 5.53 -4.55
C PRO A 152 -9.46 6.44 -4.56
N PHE A 153 -8.28 5.89 -4.86
CA PHE A 153 -7.00 6.57 -4.69
C PHE A 153 -6.23 6.80 -5.98
N ILE A 154 -6.62 6.22 -7.12
CA ILE A 154 -5.82 6.30 -8.36
C ILE A 154 -5.65 7.74 -8.85
N LEU A 155 -6.72 8.55 -8.83
CA LEU A 155 -6.66 9.95 -9.25
C LEU A 155 -5.78 10.80 -8.33
N PHE A 156 -5.83 10.55 -7.01
CA PHE A 156 -4.97 11.21 -6.04
C PHE A 156 -3.51 10.76 -6.18
N ALA A 157 -3.26 9.46 -6.38
CA ALA A 157 -1.92 8.94 -6.63
C ALA A 157 -1.26 9.60 -7.86
N LEU A 158 -2.02 9.88 -8.91
CA LEU A 158 -1.54 10.58 -10.10
C LEU A 158 -1.36 12.09 -9.83
N SER A 159 -2.41 12.77 -9.35
CA SER A 159 -2.40 14.22 -9.17
C SER A 159 -1.43 14.70 -8.09
N ASP A 160 -1.39 14.05 -6.94
CA ASP A 160 -0.47 14.39 -5.84
C ASP A 160 1.01 14.17 -6.22
N ASN A 161 1.27 13.39 -7.27
CA ASN A 161 2.61 13.11 -7.80
C ASN A 161 2.86 13.74 -9.18
N GLY A 162 2.16 14.83 -9.51
CA GLY A 162 2.47 15.68 -10.68
C GLY A 162 1.91 15.20 -12.02
N ARG A 163 1.09 14.14 -12.05
CA ARG A 163 0.42 13.62 -13.25
C ARG A 163 -1.06 13.96 -13.29
N VAL A 164 -1.36 15.25 -13.13
CA VAL A 164 -2.73 15.77 -13.21
C VAL A 164 -3.34 15.53 -14.60
N ASP A 165 -2.51 15.62 -15.65
CA ASP A 165 -2.86 15.25 -17.03
C ASP A 165 -3.46 13.84 -17.11
N ALA A 166 -2.72 12.84 -16.64
CA ALA A 166 -3.15 11.44 -16.67
C ALA A 166 -4.35 11.17 -15.76
N ALA A 167 -4.49 11.93 -14.66
CA ALA A 167 -5.66 11.83 -13.79
C ALA A 167 -6.93 12.31 -14.49
N PHE A 168 -6.86 13.38 -15.29
CA PHE A 168 -7.99 13.87 -16.08
C PHE A 168 -8.32 12.96 -17.25
N ASP A 169 -7.31 12.42 -17.95
CA ASP A 169 -7.53 11.49 -19.07
C ASP A 169 -8.22 10.19 -18.64
N LEU A 170 -8.04 9.78 -17.38
CA LEU A 170 -8.64 8.57 -16.80
C LEU A 170 -10.09 8.76 -16.31
N LEU A 171 -10.51 10.00 -16.04
CA LEU A 171 -11.78 10.34 -15.40
C LEU A 171 -12.99 10.15 -16.33
#